data_AF-T1AHH9-F1
#
_entry.id   AF-T1AHH9-F1
#
_cell.length_a   1.000
_cell.length_b   1.000
_cell.length_c   1.000
_cell.angle_alpha   90.00
_cell.angle_beta   90.00
_cell.angle_gamma   90.00
#
_symmetry.space_group_name_H-M   'P 1'
#
loop_
_entity.id
_entity.type
_entity.pdbx_description
1 polymer ?
#
loop_
_entity_poly.entity_id
_entity_poly.type
_entity_poly.pdbx_seq_one_letter_code
_entity_poly.pdbx_strand_id
1 'polypeptide(L)'
;REVTDGSFGSQLWSFYERNRSFKIDLLKDEHDLSDIIFDAKKTGALMIGGGISKHHTIWWNQFRGGLDYAIYITTAQEYDGSLSGAKLEEAISWRKMKEDAEFVNVTGDATVIVPLLVGAYL
;
A
#
# COMPACT_ATOMS: atom_id res chain seq x y z
N ARG A 1 -5.06 -5.77 -9.98
CA ARG A 1 -6.19 -5.20 -10.79
C ARG A 1 -5.86 -3.76 -11.22
N GLU A 2 -4.93 -3.12 -10.51
CA GLU A 2 -4.51 -1.73 -10.67
C GLU A 2 -3.91 -1.44 -12.04
N VAL A 3 -3.05 -2.32 -12.56
CA VAL A 3 -2.34 -2.08 -13.83
C VAL A 3 -3.29 -1.93 -15.02
N THR A 4 -4.43 -2.63 -14.98
CA THR A 4 -5.44 -2.58 -16.05
C THR A 4 -6.47 -1.46 -15.88
N ASP A 5 -6.58 -0.88 -14.69
CA ASP A 5 -7.61 0.11 -14.34
C ASP A 5 -7.09 1.54 -14.52
N GLY A 6 -6.78 1.90 -15.77
CA GLY A 6 -6.28 3.21 -16.12
C GLY A 6 -5.94 3.36 -17.60
N SER A 7 -5.47 4.54 -18.00
CA SER A 7 -5.09 4.83 -19.39
C SER A 7 -4.05 3.83 -19.92
N PHE A 8 -3.08 3.46 -19.09
CA PHE A 8 -2.09 2.44 -19.42
C PHE A 8 -2.73 1.07 -19.69
N GLY A 9 -3.71 0.66 -18.87
CA GLY A 9 -4.48 -0.57 -19.08
C GLY A 9 -5.23 -0.61 -20.41
N SER A 10 -5.82 0.51 -20.82
CA SER A 10 -6.47 0.63 -22.14
C SER A 10 -5.47 0.46 -23.30
N GLN A 11 -4.25 1.00 -23.14
CA GLN A 11 -3.18 0.82 -24.13
C GLN A 11 -2.68 -0.62 -24.16
N LEU A 12 -2.53 -1.28 -23.00
CA LEU A 12 -2.20 -2.69 -22.90
C LEU A 12 -3.25 -3.56 -23.60
N TRP A 13 -4.54 -3.25 -23.43
CA TRP A 13 -5.61 -3.93 -24.13
C TRP A 13 -5.53 -3.73 -25.65
N SER A 14 -5.34 -2.49 -26.11
CA SER A 14 -5.17 -2.20 -27.55
C SER A 14 -3.96 -2.93 -28.14
N PHE A 15 -2.87 -3.01 -27.38
CA PHE A 15 -1.68 -3.76 -27.77
C PHE A 15 -1.97 -5.26 -27.85
N TYR A 16 -2.68 -5.82 -26.87
CA TYR A 16 -3.10 -7.22 -26.84
C TYR A 16 -4.01 -7.59 -28.02
N GLU A 17 -4.91 -6.70 -28.46
CA GLU A 17 -5.75 -6.92 -29.64
C GLU A 17 -4.91 -7.20 -30.91
N ARG A 18 -3.74 -6.55 -31.01
CA ARG A 18 -2.81 -6.74 -32.14
C ARG A 18 -1.76 -7.84 -31.87
N ASN A 19 -1.55 -8.22 -30.63
CA ASN A 19 -0.51 -9.16 -30.18
C ASN A 19 -1.07 -10.16 -29.16
N ARG A 20 -1.87 -11.11 -29.63
CA ARG A 20 -2.56 -12.09 -28.77
C ARG A 20 -1.65 -13.00 -27.94
N SER A 21 -0.35 -13.07 -28.26
CA SER A 21 0.66 -13.80 -27.49
C SER A 21 1.17 -13.03 -26.27
N PHE A 22 0.92 -11.72 -26.19
CA PHE A 22 1.31 -10.89 -25.04
C PHE A 22 0.52 -11.30 -23.80
N LYS A 23 1.23 -11.53 -22.70
CA LYS A 23 0.66 -11.92 -21.41
C LYS A 23 1.33 -11.14 -20.29
N ILE A 24 0.54 -10.81 -19.28
CA ILE A 24 1.02 -10.20 -18.03
C ILE A 24 0.93 -11.28 -16.95
N ASP A 25 2.03 -11.54 -16.28
CA ASP A 25 2.08 -12.48 -15.16
C ASP A 25 1.96 -11.70 -13.84
N LEU A 26 0.77 -11.74 -13.26
CA LEU A 26 0.49 -11.08 -11.98
C LEU A 26 1.07 -11.88 -10.80
N LEU A 27 1.11 -13.21 -10.90
CA LEU A 27 1.59 -14.04 -9.79
C LEU A 27 3.10 -13.92 -9.60
N LYS A 28 3.83 -13.69 -10.70
CA LYS A 28 5.25 -13.37 -10.61
C LYS A 28 5.51 -12.10 -9.80
N ASP A 29 4.73 -11.05 -10.02
CA ASP A 29 4.86 -9.78 -9.28
C ASP A 29 4.58 -9.96 -7.78
N GLU A 30 3.54 -10.72 -7.45
CA GLU A 30 3.22 -11.08 -6.07
C GLU A 30 4.34 -11.93 -5.42
N HIS A 31 4.98 -12.82 -6.19
CA HIS A 31 6.10 -13.62 -5.69
C HIS A 31 7.34 -12.76 -5.42
N ASP A 32 7.72 -11.93 -6.40
CA ASP A 32 8.87 -11.03 -6.28
C ASP A 32 8.68 -10.05 -5.09
N LEU A 33 7.46 -9.56 -4.86
CA LEU A 33 7.13 -8.73 -3.71
C LEU A 33 7.19 -9.52 -2.39
N SER A 34 6.70 -10.76 -2.38
CA SER A 34 6.70 -11.61 -1.18
C SER A 34 8.12 -11.87 -0.68
N ASP A 35 9.06 -12.12 -1.59
CA ASP A 35 10.47 -12.40 -1.26
C ASP A 35 11.11 -11.18 -0.57
N ILE A 36 10.89 -9.98 -1.10
CA ILE A 36 11.38 -8.72 -0.49
C ILE A 36 10.90 -8.58 0.95
N ILE A 37 9.62 -8.89 1.21
CA ILE A 37 9.00 -8.73 2.52
C ILE A 37 9.48 -9.81 3.50
N PHE A 38 9.67 -11.05 3.02
CA PHE A 38 10.06 -12.17 3.87
C PHE A 38 11.54 -12.10 4.26
N ASP A 39 12.40 -11.59 3.38
CA ASP A 39 13.83 -11.41 3.65
C ASP A 39 14.13 -10.17 4.52
N ALA A 40 13.16 -9.26 4.67
CA ALA A 40 13.35 -8.02 5.41
C ALA A 40 13.41 -8.25 6.94
N LYS A 41 14.52 -7.82 7.57
CA LYS A 41 14.67 -7.83 9.03
C LYS A 41 13.70 -6.88 9.75
N LYS A 42 13.45 -5.72 9.15
CA LYS A 42 12.47 -4.73 9.60
C LYS A 42 11.78 -4.12 8.39
N THR A 43 10.51 -3.77 8.53
CA THR A 43 9.73 -3.11 7.48
C THR A 43 9.03 -1.86 8.00
N GLY A 44 9.05 -0.81 7.17
CA GLY A 44 8.36 0.44 7.43
C GLY A 44 7.50 0.82 6.23
N ALA A 45 6.36 1.47 6.47
CA ALA A 45 5.48 1.93 5.41
C ALA A 45 5.15 3.43 5.55
N LEU A 46 5.36 4.19 4.47
CA LEU A 46 4.77 5.52 4.29
C LEU A 46 3.60 5.37 3.31
N MET A 47 2.39 5.37 3.84
CA MET A 47 1.15 5.21 3.07
C MET A 47 0.52 6.58 2.85
N ILE A 48 0.36 6.95 1.58
CA ILE A 48 -0.22 8.23 1.16
C ILE A 48 -1.54 7.92 0.44
N GLY A 49 -2.65 8.27 1.07
CA GLY A 49 -3.99 7.89 0.63
C GLY A 49 -4.34 6.43 0.96
N GLY A 50 -5.60 6.07 0.71
CA GLY A 50 -6.15 4.75 1.02
C GLY A 50 -6.20 3.80 -0.18
N GLY A 51 -7.20 2.93 -0.20
CA GLY A 51 -7.48 2.02 -1.30
C GLY A 51 -6.56 0.79 -1.34
N ILE A 52 -6.30 0.31 -2.55
CA ILE A 52 -5.61 -0.97 -2.76
C ILE A 52 -4.13 -0.87 -2.38
N SER A 53 -3.47 0.26 -2.64
CA SER A 53 -2.06 0.49 -2.28
C SER A 53 -1.81 0.35 -0.77
N LYS A 54 -2.66 0.99 0.05
CA LYS A 54 -2.64 0.81 1.51
C LYS A 54 -2.84 -0.66 1.86
N HIS A 55 -3.91 -1.28 1.34
CA HIS A 55 -4.25 -2.65 1.71
C HIS A 55 -3.14 -3.65 1.38
N HIS A 56 -2.61 -3.57 0.16
CA HIS A 56 -1.62 -4.50 -0.36
C HIS A 56 -0.30 -4.38 0.41
N THR A 57 0.10 -3.15 0.76
CA THR A 57 1.29 -2.89 1.60
C THR A 57 1.19 -3.56 2.97
N ILE A 58 0.08 -3.35 3.69
CA ILE A 58 -0.10 -3.91 5.04
C ILE A 58 -0.42 -5.41 5.01
N TRP A 59 -1.00 -5.91 3.91
CA TRP A 59 -1.32 -7.32 3.71
C TRP A 59 -0.07 -8.18 3.66
N TRP A 60 0.91 -7.82 2.83
CA TRP A 60 2.14 -8.60 2.72
C TRP A 60 2.93 -8.64 4.03
N ASN A 61 2.91 -7.55 4.78
CA ASN A 61 3.57 -7.48 6.07
C ASN A 61 2.89 -8.35 7.15
N GLN A 62 1.63 -8.75 6.97
CA GLN A 62 0.97 -9.67 7.89
C GLN A 62 1.71 -11.00 8.03
N PHE A 63 2.28 -11.50 6.94
CA PHE A 63 2.96 -12.81 6.91
C PHE A 63 4.30 -12.83 7.63
N ARG A 64 4.91 -11.66 7.89
CA ARG A 64 6.11 -11.51 8.73
C ARG A 64 5.79 -11.07 10.17
N GLY A 65 4.53 -11.12 10.57
CA GLY A 65 4.06 -10.71 11.89
C GLY A 65 3.71 -9.23 12.03
N GLY A 66 3.65 -8.49 10.91
CA GLY A 66 3.26 -7.08 10.86
C GLY A 66 4.40 -6.13 10.53
N LEU A 67 4.03 -4.89 10.17
CA LEU A 67 4.96 -3.76 10.03
C LEU A 67 5.57 -3.36 11.37
N ASP A 68 6.83 -2.95 11.35
CA ASP A 68 7.55 -2.38 12.51
C ASP A 68 7.28 -0.88 12.67
N TYR A 69 7.13 -0.17 11.54
CA TYR A 69 6.88 1.28 11.50
C TYR A 69 5.82 1.64 10.47
N ALA A 70 4.95 2.61 10.75
CA ALA A 70 4.01 3.11 9.75
C ALA A 70 3.63 4.59 9.89
N ILE A 71 3.62 5.30 8.79
CA ILE A 71 3.03 6.64 8.66
C ILE A 71 1.88 6.52 7.68
N TYR A 72 0.67 6.87 8.10
CA TYR A 72 -0.50 6.86 7.24
C TYR A 72 -1.06 8.27 7.07
N ILE A 73 -1.03 8.80 5.85
CA ILE A 73 -1.59 10.11 5.49
C ILE A 73 -2.89 9.89 4.72
N THR A 74 -4.01 10.43 5.19
CA THR A 74 -5.30 10.25 4.51
C THR A 74 -6.29 11.38 4.77
N THR A 75 -7.22 11.56 3.83
CA THR A 75 -8.41 12.40 4.02
C THR A 75 -9.65 11.58 4.35
N ALA A 76 -9.56 10.25 4.28
CA ALA A 76 -10.67 9.34 4.59
C ALA A 76 -10.98 9.31 6.08
N GLN A 77 -12.25 9.00 6.40
CA GLN A 77 -12.79 9.04 7.75
C GLN A 77 -13.25 7.63 8.15
N GLU A 78 -13.16 7.28 9.43
CA GLU A 78 -13.47 5.94 9.93
C GLU A 78 -14.97 5.57 9.90
N TYR A 79 -15.86 6.56 9.92
CA TYR A 79 -17.30 6.33 10.13
C TYR A 79 -17.96 5.52 9.00
N ASP A 80 -17.35 5.46 7.83
CA ASP A 80 -17.85 4.70 6.69
C ASP A 80 -17.44 3.21 6.72
N GLY A 81 -16.62 2.82 7.70
CA GLY A 81 -16.11 1.45 7.83
C GLY A 81 -15.23 1.02 6.66
N SER A 82 -14.76 1.95 5.83
CA SER A 82 -13.95 1.64 4.66
C SER A 82 -12.53 1.30 5.07
N LEU A 83 -11.87 0.48 4.25
CA LEU A 83 -10.46 0.17 4.46
C LEU A 83 -9.57 1.41 4.32
N SER A 84 -9.99 2.39 3.52
CA SER A 84 -9.32 3.69 3.42
C SER A 84 -9.48 4.49 4.72
N GLY A 85 -10.67 4.50 5.34
CA GLY A 85 -10.91 5.15 6.62
C GLY A 85 -10.25 4.46 7.81
N ALA A 86 -10.05 3.14 7.75
CA ALA A 86 -9.56 2.33 8.87
C ALA A 86 -8.23 2.85 9.45
N LYS A 87 -8.21 3.09 10.75
CA LYS A 87 -7.03 3.47 11.52
C LYS A 87 -5.98 2.36 11.54
N LEU A 88 -4.70 2.69 11.64
CA LEU A 88 -3.63 1.69 11.76
C LEU A 88 -3.74 0.83 13.02
N GLU A 89 -4.39 1.35 14.06
CA GLU A 89 -4.77 0.64 15.28
C GLU A 89 -5.63 -0.59 14.96
N GLU A 90 -6.57 -0.47 14.02
CA GLU A 90 -7.40 -1.59 13.59
C GLU A 90 -6.55 -2.66 12.90
N ALA A 91 -5.51 -2.26 12.16
CA ALA A 91 -4.62 -3.17 11.46
C ALA A 91 -3.80 -4.07 12.42
N ILE A 92 -3.63 -3.69 13.69
CA ILE A 92 -3.01 -4.53 14.73
C ILE A 92 -3.89 -5.76 15.01
N SER A 93 -5.21 -5.59 15.08
CA SER A 93 -6.14 -6.71 15.33
C SER A 93 -6.06 -7.80 14.25
N TRP A 94 -5.69 -7.40 13.03
CA TRP A 94 -5.49 -8.28 11.90
C TRP A 94 -4.04 -8.75 11.74
N ARG A 95 -3.14 -8.47 12.70
CA ARG A 95 -1.69 -8.77 12.63
C ARG A 95 -0.98 -8.16 11.41
N LYS A 96 -1.55 -7.11 10.82
CA LYS A 96 -0.95 -6.37 9.68
C LYS A 96 0.08 -5.35 10.18
N MET A 97 -0.05 -4.94 11.44
CA MET A 97 0.91 -4.15 12.21
C MET A 97 1.34 -5.00 13.43
N LYS A 98 2.57 -4.82 13.91
CA LYS A 98 2.98 -5.39 15.20
C LYS A 98 2.30 -4.65 16.35
N GLU A 99 2.12 -5.35 17.48
CA GLU A 99 1.56 -4.74 18.69
C GLU A 99 2.47 -3.65 19.29
N ASP A 100 3.79 -3.80 19.13
CA ASP A 100 4.83 -2.87 19.57
C ASP A 100 5.30 -1.92 18.45
N ALA A 101 4.59 -1.85 17.32
CA ALA A 101 4.95 -0.99 16.20
C ALA A 101 4.83 0.50 16.57
N GLU A 102 5.75 1.31 16.04
CA GLU A 102 5.64 2.77 16.11
C GLU A 102 4.91 3.29 14.87
N PHE A 103 3.77 3.96 15.08
CA PHE A 103 2.99 4.46 13.96
C PHE A 103 2.25 5.75 14.24
N VAL A 104 1.86 6.44 13.17
CA VAL A 104 1.05 7.66 13.23
C VAL A 104 0.04 7.71 12.08
N ASN A 105 -1.20 8.11 12.41
CA ASN A 105 -2.22 8.47 11.43
C ASN A 105 -2.27 10.00 11.32
N VAL A 106 -2.11 10.53 10.12
CA VAL A 106 -2.12 11.96 9.80
C VAL A 106 -3.32 12.25 8.91
N THR A 107 -4.31 12.93 9.47
CA THR A 107 -5.48 13.36 8.71
C THR A 107 -5.20 14.67 7.99
N GLY A 108 -5.24 14.66 6.66
CA GLY A 108 -5.07 15.85 5.84
C GLY A 108 -4.65 15.54 4.41
N ASP A 109 -4.50 16.60 3.61
CA ASP A 109 -4.17 16.48 2.19
C ASP A 109 -2.68 16.16 1.99
N ALA A 110 -2.41 15.13 1.19
CA ALA A 110 -1.06 14.68 0.87
C ALA A 110 -0.20 15.76 0.20
N THR A 111 -0.81 16.63 -0.62
CA THR A 111 -0.09 17.70 -1.33
C THR A 111 0.47 18.77 -0.41
N VAL A 112 -0.06 18.89 0.82
CA VAL A 112 0.46 19.79 1.85
C VAL A 112 1.42 19.04 2.76
N ILE A 113 1.03 17.85 3.22
CA ILE A 113 1.77 17.11 4.25
C ILE A 113 3.08 16.53 3.70
N VAL A 114 3.06 15.92 2.52
CA VAL A 114 4.24 15.22 1.98
C VAL A 114 5.40 16.18 1.73
N PRO A 115 5.22 17.37 1.12
CA PRO A 115 6.31 18.34 0.99
C PRO A 115 6.87 18.82 2.34
N LEU A 116 6.02 19.04 3.35
CA LEU A 116 6.48 19.44 4.69
C LEU A 116 7.26 18.33 5.39
N LEU A 117 6.81 17.09 5.27
CA LEU A 117 7.49 15.92 5.82
C LEU A 117 8.87 15.78 5.18
N VAL A 118 8.94 15.78 3.86
CA VAL A 118 10.22 15.63 3.13
C VAL A 118 11.15 16.82 3.41
N GLY A 119 10.62 18.06 3.40
CA GLY A 119 11.40 19.26 3.66
C GLY A 119 11.97 19.37 5.09
N ALA A 120 11.44 18.62 6.06
CA ALA A 120 12.01 18.55 7.40
C ALA A 120 13.24 17.61 7.50
N TYR A 121 13.46 16.76 6.49
CA TYR A 121 14.57 15.79 6.45
C TYR A 121 15.64 16.08 5.40
N LEU A 122 15.35 16.96 4.42
CA LEU A 122 16.30 17.46 3.43
C LEU A 122 17.03 18.70 3.92
#